data_AF-A0A284RVH7-F1
#
_entry.id   AF-A0A284RVH7-F1
#
_cell.length_a   1.000
_cell.length_b   1.000
_cell.length_c   1.000
_cell.angle_alpha   90.00
_cell.angle_beta   90.00
_cell.angle_gamma   90.00
#
_symmetry.space_group_name_H-M   'P 1'
#
loop_
_entity.id
_entity.type
_entity.pdbx_description
1 polymer ?
#
loop_
_entity_poly.entity_id
_entity_poly.type
_entity_poly.pdbx_seq_one_letter_code
_entity_poly.pdbx_strand_id
1 'polypeptide(L)'
;MAGHLEIEKMKELVLRDYWWPKLKKNVETYIQACKTYARTKSSTQARQAPLHLNEILSKLWTHISVDMVTGLPHSNGYNAILVIIDRFSKAIILVTCNEELSSKE
;
A
#
# COMPACT_ATOMS: atom_id res chain seq x y z
N MET A 1 -13.65 -8.49 5.66
CA MET A 1 -13.70 -9.31 6.90
C MET A 1 -14.51 -10.61 6.74
N ALA A 2 -14.72 -11.14 5.53
CA ALA A 2 -15.55 -12.34 5.34
C ALA A 2 -14.78 -13.68 5.46
N GLY A 3 -13.51 -13.73 5.05
CA GLY A 3 -12.78 -15.01 4.95
C GLY A 3 -12.45 -15.70 6.28
N HIS A 4 -12.11 -14.95 7.34
CA HIS A 4 -11.68 -15.54 8.63
C HIS A 4 -12.79 -16.32 9.33
N LEU A 5 -14.05 -15.88 9.19
CA LEU A 5 -15.20 -16.50 9.85
C LEU A 5 -15.54 -17.87 9.25
N GLU A 6 -15.23 -18.09 7.97
CA GLU A 6 -15.60 -19.31 7.24
C GLU A 6 -14.69 -20.50 7.57
N ILE A 7 -13.39 -20.27 7.80
CA ILE A 7 -12.43 -21.35 8.12
C ILE A 7 -12.66 -21.86 9.54
N GLU A 8 -12.89 -20.97 10.49
CA GLU A 8 -13.15 -21.36 11.88
C GLU A 8 -14.48 -22.13 11.96
N LYS A 9 -15.51 -21.74 11.20
CA LYS A 9 -16.74 -22.52 11.05
C LYS A 9 -16.50 -23.90 10.43
N MET A 10 -15.68 -24.00 9.39
CA MET A 10 -15.37 -25.30 8.77
C MET A 10 -14.65 -26.22 9.76
N LYS A 11 -13.68 -25.70 10.52
CA LYS A 11 -12.99 -26.45 11.57
C LYS A 11 -13.97 -26.94 12.63
N GLU A 12 -14.88 -26.08 13.08
CA GLU A 12 -15.87 -26.40 14.09
C GLU A 12 -16.81 -27.52 13.63
N LEU A 13 -17.31 -27.45 12.38
CA LEU A 13 -18.17 -28.50 11.82
C LEU A 13 -17.48 -29.86 11.76
N VAL A 14 -16.22 -29.89 11.29
CA VAL A 14 -15.45 -31.14 11.18
C VAL A 14 -15.12 -31.72 12.57
N LEU A 15 -14.81 -30.86 13.54
CA LEU A 15 -14.51 -31.27 14.92
C LEU A 15 -15.76 -31.71 15.70
N ARG A 16 -16.96 -31.27 15.29
CA ARG A 16 -18.23 -31.67 15.91
C ARG A 16 -18.68 -33.07 15.48
N ASP A 17 -18.54 -33.37 14.19
CA ASP A 17 -19.17 -34.56 13.59
C ASP A 17 -18.20 -35.75 13.43
N TYR A 18 -16.88 -35.54 13.65
CA TYR A 18 -15.86 -36.58 13.47
C TYR A 18 -14.84 -36.60 14.63
N TRP A 19 -14.24 -37.77 14.88
CA TRP A 19 -13.17 -37.92 15.88
C TRP A 19 -12.12 -38.97 15.48
N TRP A 20 -10.83 -38.59 15.56
CA TRP A 20 -9.68 -39.51 15.53
C TRP A 20 -8.42 -38.85 16.11
N PRO A 21 -7.38 -39.62 16.48
CA PRO A 21 -6.13 -39.05 16.98
C PRO A 21 -5.52 -38.07 15.97
N LYS A 22 -5.23 -36.84 16.41
CA LYS A 22 -4.66 -35.74 15.60
C LYS A 22 -5.60 -35.13 14.55
N LEU A 23 -6.92 -35.35 14.63
CA LEU A 23 -7.93 -34.74 13.77
C LEU A 23 -7.70 -33.23 13.54
N LYS A 24 -7.57 -32.45 14.61
CA LYS A 24 -7.33 -31.00 14.54
C LYS A 24 -6.09 -30.64 13.69
N LYS A 25 -4.99 -31.35 13.89
CA LYS A 25 -3.74 -31.14 13.17
C LYS A 25 -3.86 -31.53 11.69
N ASN A 26 -4.64 -32.56 11.37
CA ASN A 26 -4.91 -32.94 9.98
C ASN A 26 -5.75 -31.89 9.26
N VAL A 27 -6.80 -31.37 9.89
CA VAL A 27 -7.64 -30.31 9.34
C VAL A 27 -6.83 -29.03 9.10
N GLU A 28 -6.00 -28.61 10.07
CA GLU A 28 -5.11 -27.46 9.90
C GLU A 28 -4.12 -27.64 8.73
N THR A 29 -3.54 -28.83 8.61
CA THR A 29 -2.60 -29.16 7.53
C THR A 29 -3.28 -29.13 6.16
N TYR A 30 -4.49 -29.68 6.07
CA TYR A 30 -5.30 -29.68 4.84
C TYR A 30 -5.65 -28.26 4.40
N ILE A 31 -6.10 -27.42 5.34
CA ILE A 31 -6.43 -26.01 5.07
C ILE A 31 -5.19 -25.25 4.60
N GLN A 32 -4.04 -25.42 5.27
CA GLN A 32 -2.77 -24.79 4.88
C GLN A 32 -2.27 -25.22 3.50
N ALA A 33 -2.50 -26.48 3.11
CA ALA A 33 -2.12 -27.01 1.79
C ALA A 33 -3.08 -26.59 0.66
N CYS A 34 -4.27 -26.09 0.99
CA CYS A 34 -5.27 -25.70 0.00
C CYS A 34 -4.86 -24.41 -0.72
N LYS A 35 -4.53 -24.53 -2.02
CA LYS A 35 -4.15 -23.39 -2.87
C LYS A 35 -5.22 -22.31 -2.96
N THR A 36 -6.49 -22.70 -2.95
CA THR A 36 -7.63 -21.76 -2.99
C THR A 36 -7.65 -20.91 -1.73
N TYR A 37 -7.50 -21.52 -0.56
CA TYR A 37 -7.43 -20.81 0.71
C TYR A 37 -6.21 -19.89 0.81
N ALA A 38 -5.03 -20.36 0.38
CA ALA A 38 -3.82 -19.56 0.39
C ALA A 38 -3.92 -18.29 -0.49
N ARG A 39 -4.68 -18.34 -1.59
CA ARG A 39 -4.91 -17.20 -2.49
C ARG A 39 -5.93 -16.21 -1.96
N THR A 40 -6.98 -16.68 -1.28
CA THR A 40 -8.04 -15.82 -0.73
C THR A 40 -7.68 -15.24 0.63
N LYS A 41 -6.70 -15.83 1.32
CA LYS A 41 -6.20 -15.33 2.61
C LYS A 41 -5.47 -14.01 2.41
N SER A 42 -6.16 -12.91 2.64
CA SER A 42 -5.52 -11.60 2.79
C SER A 42 -4.55 -11.63 3.98
N SER A 43 -3.31 -11.22 3.77
CA SER A 43 -2.37 -11.03 4.88
C SER A 43 -2.91 -9.95 5.82
N THR A 44 -3.21 -10.31 7.07
CA THR A 44 -3.46 -9.35 8.16
C THR A 44 -2.17 -8.81 8.76
N GLN A 45 -1.01 -9.38 8.39
CA GLN A 45 0.28 -8.84 8.79
C GLN A 45 0.51 -7.55 8.01
N ALA A 46 0.66 -6.45 8.74
CA ALA A 46 1.11 -5.19 8.17
C ALA A 46 2.41 -5.45 7.41
N ARG A 47 2.45 -5.00 6.15
CA ARG A 47 3.66 -5.05 5.34
C ARG A 47 4.66 -4.08 5.98
N GLN A 48 5.50 -4.57 6.88
CA GLN A 48 6.58 -3.78 7.45
C GLN A 48 7.65 -3.64 6.37
N ALA A 49 7.49 -2.65 5.50
CA ALA A 49 8.59 -2.18 4.68
C ALA A 49 9.60 -1.50 5.63
N PRO A 50 10.90 -1.84 5.58
CA PRO A 50 11.90 -1.11 6.35
C PRO A 50 11.83 0.37 5.99
N LEU A 51 11.61 1.23 6.99
CA LEU A 51 11.73 2.67 6.82
C LEU A 51 13.21 2.98 6.62
N HIS A 52 13.60 3.37 5.41
CA HIS A 52 14.95 3.85 5.16
C HIS A 52 15.03 5.34 5.52
N LEU A 53 15.94 5.71 6.43
CA LEU A 53 16.19 7.11 6.74
C LEU A 53 16.79 7.78 5.50
N ASN A 54 16.29 8.96 5.14
CA ASN A 54 16.91 9.75 4.07
C ASN A 54 18.31 10.21 4.51
N GLU A 55 19.21 10.34 3.55
CA GLU A 55 20.54 10.90 3.80
C GLU A 55 20.46 12.29 4.42
N ILE A 56 21.38 12.60 5.35
CA ILE A 56 21.51 13.94 5.92
C ILE A 56 22.09 14.84 4.83
N LEU A 57 21.28 15.79 4.39
CA LEU A 57 21.67 16.75 3.37
C LEU A 57 22.44 17.91 4.01
N SER A 58 23.44 18.44 3.33
CA SER A 58 24.31 19.52 3.86
C SER A 58 24.39 20.76 2.98
N LYS A 59 23.78 20.74 1.78
CA LYS A 59 23.87 21.80 0.80
C LYS A 59 22.48 22.15 0.24
N LEU A 60 22.26 23.44 0.04
CA LEU A 60 21.04 23.97 -0.58
C LEU A 60 20.91 23.48 -2.03
N TRP A 61 19.69 23.16 -2.44
CA TRP A 61 19.31 22.85 -3.81
C TRP A 61 19.99 21.62 -4.43
N THR A 62 20.62 20.75 -3.62
CA THR A 62 21.25 19.52 -4.12
C THR A 62 20.29 18.34 -4.18
N HIS A 63 19.26 18.32 -3.34
CA HIS A 63 18.21 17.31 -3.43
C HIS A 63 16.86 18.00 -3.40
N ILE A 64 16.18 17.94 -4.53
CA ILE A 64 14.85 18.50 -4.71
C ILE A 64 13.81 17.39 -4.71
N SER A 65 12.64 17.68 -4.13
CA SER A 65 11.43 16.91 -4.33
C SER A 65 10.54 17.69 -5.29
N VAL A 66 9.94 17.02 -6.24
CA VAL A 66 9.00 17.61 -7.19
C VAL A 66 7.69 16.85 -7.06
N ASP A 67 6.61 17.58 -6.84
CA ASP A 67 5.25 17.05 -6.76
C ASP A 67 4.30 17.92 -7.57
N MET A 68 3.16 17.38 -7.97
CA MET A 68 2.18 18.10 -8.77
C MET A 68 0.78 17.90 -8.19
N VAL A 69 0.15 19.00 -7.82
CA VAL A 69 -1.24 19.01 -7.38
C VAL A 69 -2.12 19.24 -8.61
N THR A 70 -2.88 18.22 -9.00
CA THR A 70 -3.77 18.24 -10.18
C THR A 70 -5.24 18.19 -9.78
N GLY A 71 -6.15 18.36 -10.75
CA GLY A 71 -7.59 18.32 -10.51
C GLY A 71 -8.13 19.55 -9.76
N LEU A 72 -7.40 20.67 -9.81
CA LEU A 72 -7.85 21.92 -9.21
C LEU A 72 -8.91 22.59 -10.11
N PRO A 73 -9.87 23.32 -9.54
CA PRO A 73 -10.74 24.19 -10.31
C PRO A 73 -9.93 25.14 -11.17
N HIS A 74 -10.38 25.36 -12.40
CA HIS A 74 -9.68 26.23 -13.33
C HIS A 74 -9.62 27.66 -12.79
N SER A 75 -8.41 28.20 -12.68
CA SER A 75 -8.16 29.57 -12.22
C SER A 75 -7.15 30.22 -13.15
N ASN A 76 -7.58 31.28 -13.82
CA ASN A 76 -6.74 32.10 -14.70
C ASN A 76 -5.95 31.29 -15.77
N GLY A 77 -6.56 30.28 -16.40
CA GLY A 77 -5.88 29.48 -17.42
C GLY A 77 -5.14 28.25 -16.90
N TYR A 78 -5.17 27.96 -15.59
CA TYR A 78 -4.42 26.87 -14.96
C TYR A 78 -5.32 25.97 -14.10
N ASN A 79 -5.00 24.68 -14.05
CA ASN A 79 -5.71 23.66 -13.25
C ASN A 79 -4.77 22.76 -12.42
N ALA A 80 -3.48 23.11 -12.36
CA ALA A 80 -2.50 22.39 -11.57
C ALA A 80 -1.44 23.32 -10.96
N ILE A 81 -0.75 22.81 -9.94
CA ILE A 81 0.39 23.49 -9.29
C ILE A 81 1.55 22.51 -9.22
N LEU A 82 2.69 22.89 -9.80
CA LEU A 82 3.96 22.20 -9.61
C LEU A 82 4.63 22.72 -8.33
N VAL A 83 4.97 21.81 -7.43
CA VAL A 83 5.58 22.09 -6.13
C VAL A 83 7.02 21.57 -6.17
N ILE A 84 7.99 22.47 -6.12
CA ILE A 84 9.42 22.13 -6.05
C ILE A 84 9.91 22.46 -4.65
N ILE A 85 10.45 21.47 -3.94
CA ILE A 85 10.87 21.59 -2.56
C ILE A 85 12.35 21.26 -2.43
N ASP A 86 13.15 22.16 -1.88
CA ASP A 86 14.50 21.84 -1.44
C ASP A 86 14.43 20.98 -0.18
N ARG A 87 14.90 19.72 -0.24
CA ARG A 87 14.76 18.79 0.89
C ARG A 87 15.61 19.18 2.09
N PHE A 88 16.68 19.96 1.88
CA PHE A 88 17.55 20.47 2.93
C PHE A 88 16.90 21.63 3.71
N SER A 89 16.62 22.75 3.05
CA SER A 89 16.08 23.97 3.69
C SER A 89 14.57 23.99 3.88
N LYS A 90 13.83 23.09 3.18
CA LYS A 90 12.36 23.15 3.04
C LYS A 90 11.85 24.38 2.29
N ALA A 91 12.71 25.10 1.55
CA ALA A 91 12.26 26.14 0.64
C ALA A 91 11.35 25.56 -0.45
N ILE A 92 10.29 26.31 -0.80
CA ILE A 92 9.25 25.87 -1.74
C ILE A 92 9.17 26.87 -2.89
N ILE A 93 9.14 26.35 -4.12
CA ILE A 93 8.79 27.10 -5.33
C ILE A 93 7.49 26.51 -5.86
N LEU A 94 6.49 27.37 -6.08
CA LEU A 94 5.21 27.02 -6.65
C LEU A 94 5.10 27.59 -8.06
N VAL A 95 4.73 26.75 -9.03
CA VAL A 95 4.52 27.16 -10.41
C VAL A 95 3.12 26.74 -10.83
N THR A 96 2.31 27.71 -11.28
CA THR A 96 0.98 27.44 -11.86
C THR A 96 1.14 26.82 -13.23
N CYS A 97 0.50 25.67 -13.46
CA CYS A 97 0.61 24.92 -14.71
C CYS A 97 -0.72 24.26 -15.08
N ASN A 98 -0.74 23.63 -16.25
CA ASN A 98 -1.85 22.79 -16.67
C ASN A 98 -1.48 21.31 -16.52
N GLU A 99 -2.47 20.47 -16.27
CA GLU A 99 -2.31 19.02 -16.14
C GLU A 99 -1.79 18.34 -17.42
N GLU A 100 -1.89 19.00 -18.57
CA GLU A 100 -1.31 18.55 -19.83
C GLU A 100 0.22 18.71 -19.83
N LEU A 101 0.92 17.65 -19.43
CA LEU A 101 2.33 17.47 -19.73
C LEU A 101 2.48 17.18 -21.23
N SER A 102 2.50 18.23 -22.05
CA SER A 102 2.86 18.11 -23.47
C SER A 102 4.33 17.69 -23.59
N SER A 103 4.60 16.39 -23.64
CA SER A 103 5.84 15.86 -24.19
C SER A 103 5.91 16.25 -25.67
N LYS A 104 6.72 17.26 -26.00
CA LYS A 104 7.13 17.45 -27.39
C LYS A 104 8.26 16.47 -27.66
N GLU A 105 7.95 15.43 -28.44
CA GLU A 105 8.94 14.57 -29.10
C GLU A 105 9.82 15.38 -30.06
#